data_AF-A0A811P7S1-F1
#
_entry.id   AF-A0A811P7S1-F1
#
_cell.length_a   1.000
_cell.length_b   1.000
_cell.length_c   1.000
_cell.angle_alpha   90.00
_cell.angle_beta   90.00
_cell.angle_gamma   90.00
#
_symmetry.space_group_name_H-M   'P 1'
#
loop_
_entity.id
_entity.type
_entity.pdbx_description
1 polymer ?
#
loop_
_entity_poly.entity_id
_entity_poly.type
_entity_poly.pdbx_seq_one_letter_code
_entity_poly.pdbx_strand_id
1 'polypeptide(L)'
;MGNCSPSPRRRRPTEPGSPPLGSNVSAPTVTVNSVSVSPYALARSPSVSATAVDAEDAGVVRVYGSDGCPVAWRLRVSLLYKAAAPLHFTPSEAAPLGRPVLRFSAADPEVCGTADELLRLVDARFEGKPRVAPPERPRAASPSAAAAAEVAELVRLQHRSAERHLEGVAAKVAEMVKKGKKSGKGRSVVEAAEVRRLGKWYGDAMEVMLEHARMEETLIFPDIQRASFPGVCDKVNEQHGRHLPMMNGIKEDIKTLLTLELGSPLFHEVVVNLSVRLKALQDHTKEHFKEEESDLLPRLEQVRRMQREEGKVSDKSSSAWASEAVATMEMTHSKLFPFFMTGLLPQEAMQYLDLVCRCTKNTRHLVSMLKSLAERLEDTNPSIIHNNPTKLYEHLLVKSP
;
A
#
# COMPACT_ATOMS: atom_id res chain seq x y z
N MET A 1 -20.19 63.19 -18.66
CA MET A 1 -20.29 64.16 -17.54
C MET A 1 -19.73 63.43 -16.32
N GLY A 2 -18.47 63.62 -15.97
CA GLY A 2 -17.96 64.74 -15.16
C GLY A 2 -17.57 64.17 -13.79
N ASN A 3 -16.29 63.78 -13.62
CA ASN A 3 -15.26 64.47 -12.81
C ASN A 3 -15.50 64.27 -11.29
N CYS A 4 -14.63 63.59 -10.53
CA CYS A 4 -13.23 63.88 -10.14
C CYS A 4 -13.20 64.10 -8.61
N SER A 5 -12.42 63.30 -7.87
CA SER A 5 -11.32 63.77 -6.99
C SER A 5 -10.88 62.72 -5.97
N PRO A 6 -9.58 62.39 -5.91
CA PRO A 6 -8.91 61.75 -4.78
C PRO A 6 -7.88 62.68 -4.11
N SER A 7 -7.61 62.51 -2.80
CA SER A 7 -6.35 62.84 -2.06
C SER A 7 -6.58 62.94 -0.53
N PRO A 8 -5.53 62.97 0.37
CA PRO A 8 -4.09 62.84 0.15
C PRO A 8 -3.32 61.87 1.10
N ARG A 9 -2.05 61.68 0.74
CA ARG A 9 -0.94 61.07 1.49
C ARG A 9 -0.72 61.69 2.89
N ARG A 10 -0.24 60.87 3.84
CA ARG A 10 0.61 61.32 4.96
C ARG A 10 1.88 60.46 5.03
N ARG A 11 3.04 61.14 5.07
CA ARG A 11 4.39 60.57 5.24
C ARG A 11 4.79 60.59 6.72
N ARG A 12 5.40 59.47 7.15
CA ARG A 12 6.53 59.21 8.10
C ARG A 12 6.56 59.84 9.51
N PRO A 13 7.15 59.12 10.49
CA PRO A 13 8.58 59.28 10.75
C PRO A 13 9.39 57.97 10.87
N THR A 14 10.68 58.14 10.59
CA THR A 14 11.85 57.26 10.74
C THR A 14 12.33 57.14 12.17
N GLU A 15 12.92 55.99 12.54
CA GLU A 15 14.21 55.78 13.25
C GLU A 15 14.33 54.31 13.75
N PRO A 16 15.49 53.81 14.25
CA PRO A 16 16.79 53.67 13.58
C PRO A 16 17.44 52.26 13.77
N GLY A 17 18.48 51.96 12.97
CA GLY A 17 19.64 51.18 13.43
C GLY A 17 19.61 49.65 13.33
N SER A 18 20.17 49.10 12.24
CA SER A 18 20.83 47.79 12.25
C SER A 18 22.35 48.00 12.20
N PRO A 19 23.17 47.25 12.97
CA PRO A 19 24.59 47.12 12.68
C PRO A 19 24.87 45.92 11.74
N PRO A 20 26.05 45.89 11.08
CA PRO A 20 26.28 45.09 9.88
C PRO A 20 27.00 43.74 10.13
N LEU A 21 26.98 42.95 9.06
CA LEU A 21 27.65 41.68 8.81
C LEU A 21 29.16 41.67 9.08
N GLY A 22 29.65 40.50 9.52
CA GLY A 22 31.05 40.13 9.35
C GLY A 22 31.45 38.83 10.03
N SER A 23 31.67 37.78 9.23
CA SER A 23 32.89 36.95 9.19
C SER A 23 32.66 35.44 9.04
N ASN A 24 33.24 34.95 7.94
CA ASN A 24 33.66 33.61 7.57
C ASN A 24 33.86 32.60 8.72
N VAL A 25 33.29 31.39 8.58
CA VAL A 25 34.03 30.14 8.85
C VAL A 25 33.57 29.03 7.90
N SER A 26 34.58 28.52 7.19
CA SER A 26 34.78 27.25 6.48
C SER A 26 33.75 26.13 6.58
N ALA A 27 33.51 25.51 5.41
CA ALA A 27 32.94 24.18 5.26
C ALA A 27 33.79 23.09 5.94
N PRO A 28 33.15 21.96 6.28
CA PRO A 28 33.78 20.68 6.00
C PRO A 28 32.86 19.76 5.20
N THR A 29 33.44 19.32 4.08
CA THR A 29 33.52 17.95 3.59
C THR A 29 32.53 16.91 4.15
N VAL A 30 31.78 16.32 3.21
CA VAL A 30 30.98 15.11 3.34
C VAL A 30 31.85 13.92 3.80
N THR A 31 31.41 13.24 4.86
CA THR A 31 31.71 11.83 5.08
C THR A 31 30.41 11.11 5.43
N VAL A 32 30.05 10.15 4.58
CA VAL A 32 28.93 9.22 4.74
C VAL A 32 29.41 8.05 5.59
N ASN A 33 28.77 7.86 6.75
CA ASN A 33 28.52 6.60 7.49
C ASN A 33 28.42 6.89 8.99
N SER A 34 27.21 6.90 9.55
CA SER A 34 27.05 6.59 10.98
C SER A 34 25.70 5.95 11.24
N VAL A 35 25.70 4.62 11.40
CA VAL A 35 24.68 3.93 12.20
C VAL A 35 24.97 4.31 13.64
N SER A 36 24.03 4.99 14.30
CA SER A 36 24.19 5.39 15.70
C SER A 36 23.87 4.19 16.60
N VAL A 37 24.91 3.61 17.19
CA VAL A 37 24.79 2.63 18.28
C VAL A 37 24.47 3.43 19.55
N SER A 38 23.28 3.24 20.12
CA SER A 38 22.88 3.94 21.34
C SER A 38 23.57 3.34 22.56
N PRO A 39 24.27 4.12 23.41
CA PRO A 39 24.90 3.59 24.63
C PRO A 39 24.01 3.72 25.89
N TYR A 40 22.70 3.97 25.76
CA TYR A 40 21.86 4.19 26.94
C TYR A 40 21.37 2.88 27.58
N ALA A 41 22.05 2.46 28.65
CA ALA A 41 21.54 1.53 29.64
C ALA A 41 20.38 2.18 30.42
N LEU A 42 19.14 1.77 30.13
CA LEU A 42 18.00 2.10 30.98
C LEU A 42 18.11 1.33 32.31
N ALA A 43 17.84 2.04 33.40
CA ALA A 43 18.01 1.59 34.78
C ALA A 43 17.34 0.22 35.03
N ARG A 44 18.16 -0.74 35.45
CA ARG A 44 17.78 -2.10 35.83
C ARG A 44 17.30 -2.10 37.29
N SER A 45 16.15 -2.72 37.61
CA SER A 45 15.95 -3.62 38.79
C SER A 45 14.46 -4.00 39.02
N PRO A 46 14.13 -5.15 39.71
CA PRO A 46 15.03 -6.17 40.27
C PRO A 46 14.83 -7.60 39.72
N SER A 47 15.95 -8.32 39.76
CA SER A 47 16.19 -9.78 39.77
C SER A 47 15.07 -10.75 39.36
N VAL A 48 15.21 -11.32 38.16
CA VAL A 48 14.91 -12.73 37.90
C VAL A 48 16.22 -13.39 37.44
N SER A 49 16.53 -14.54 38.03
CA SER A 49 17.76 -15.31 37.89
C SER A 49 18.23 -15.49 36.44
N ALA A 50 19.44 -15.00 36.16
CA ALA A 50 20.02 -14.82 34.82
C ALA A 50 20.72 -16.07 34.24
N THR A 51 20.26 -17.28 34.55
CA THR A 51 20.96 -18.51 34.09
C THR A 51 20.07 -19.51 33.37
N ALA A 52 18.81 -19.18 33.08
CA ALA A 52 17.90 -20.02 32.32
C ALA A 52 17.24 -19.32 31.11
N VAL A 53 17.52 -18.02 30.88
CA VAL A 53 16.86 -17.21 29.83
C VAL A 53 17.66 -17.15 28.52
N ASP A 54 18.92 -17.59 28.51
CA ASP A 54 19.85 -17.30 27.41
C ASP A 54 19.79 -18.26 26.21
N ALA A 55 19.12 -19.41 26.32
CA ALA A 55 19.04 -20.37 25.21
C ALA A 55 17.83 -20.14 24.28
N GLU A 56 16.68 -19.72 24.83
CA GLU A 56 15.48 -19.45 24.01
C GLU A 56 15.50 -18.07 23.34
N ASP A 57 16.36 -17.15 23.83
CA ASP A 57 16.34 -15.76 23.38
C ASP A 57 17.34 -15.40 22.27
N ALA A 58 18.21 -16.35 21.92
CA ALA A 58 19.30 -16.14 20.99
C ALA A 58 18.85 -15.89 19.52
N GLY A 59 17.58 -16.17 19.18
CA GLY A 59 17.04 -16.02 17.83
C GLY A 59 15.88 -15.04 17.68
N VAL A 60 15.45 -14.39 18.76
CA VAL A 60 14.25 -13.54 18.76
C VAL A 60 14.58 -12.14 18.23
N VAL A 61 13.93 -11.75 17.13
CA VAL A 61 13.96 -10.37 16.65
C VAL A 61 13.02 -9.54 17.51
N ARG A 62 13.51 -8.40 17.99
CA ARG A 62 12.73 -7.45 18.80
C ARG A 62 12.61 -6.10 18.13
N VAL A 63 11.40 -5.59 18.10
CA VAL A 63 11.10 -4.20 17.74
C VAL A 63 10.56 -3.50 18.98
N TYR A 64 11.26 -2.46 19.41
CA TYR A 64 10.83 -1.58 20.49
C TYR A 64 10.33 -0.26 19.91
N GLY A 65 9.18 0.22 20.35
CA GLY A 65 8.67 1.53 19.95
C GLY A 65 7.27 1.78 20.49
N SER A 66 6.85 3.04 20.48
CA SER A 66 5.49 3.42 20.88
C SER A 66 4.45 2.79 19.96
N ASP A 67 3.30 2.39 20.51
CA ASP A 67 2.14 1.92 19.74
C ASP A 67 1.60 2.99 18.78
N GLY A 68 1.92 4.27 19.02
CA GLY A 68 1.57 5.39 18.14
C GLY A 68 2.58 5.66 17.02
N CYS A 69 3.65 4.86 16.88
CA CYS A 69 4.73 5.13 15.93
C CYS A 69 4.53 4.39 14.59
N PRO A 70 4.26 5.09 13.46
CA PRO A 70 4.10 4.44 12.16
C PRO A 70 5.34 3.66 11.71
N VAL A 71 6.54 4.15 12.05
CA VAL A 71 7.79 3.49 11.66
C VAL A 71 7.93 2.14 12.37
N ALA A 72 7.53 2.04 13.65
CA ALA A 72 7.57 0.79 14.40
C ALA A 72 6.64 -0.26 13.76
N TRP A 73 5.42 0.13 13.41
CA TRP A 73 4.47 -0.75 12.73
C TRP A 73 4.91 -1.12 11.31
N ARG A 74 5.50 -0.19 10.55
CA ARG A 74 6.08 -0.49 9.23
C ARG A 74 7.20 -1.53 9.34
N LEU A 75 8.06 -1.44 10.35
CA LEU A 75 9.11 -2.44 10.60
C LEU A 75 8.51 -3.81 10.95
N ARG A 76 7.48 -3.83 11.79
CA ARG A 76 6.77 -5.07 12.15
C ARG A 76 6.19 -5.76 10.90
N VAL A 77 5.46 -5.03 10.07
CA VAL A 77 4.94 -5.55 8.78
C VAL A 77 6.06 -6.07 7.88
N SER A 78 7.19 -5.34 7.81
CA SER A 78 8.34 -5.75 7.00
C SER A 78 8.96 -7.07 7.48
N LEU A 79 9.09 -7.25 8.79
CA LEU A 79 9.61 -8.48 9.40
C LEU A 79 8.67 -9.67 9.18
N LEU A 80 7.35 -9.43 9.21
CA LEU A 80 6.34 -10.44 8.86
C LEU A 80 6.47 -10.86 7.38
N TYR A 81 6.64 -9.90 6.47
CA TYR A 81 6.92 -10.18 5.05
C TYR A 81 8.25 -10.89 4.80
N LYS A 82 9.18 -10.85 5.75
CA LYS A 82 10.45 -11.60 5.74
C LYS A 82 10.35 -12.98 6.38
N ALA A 83 9.22 -13.33 6.99
CA ALA A 83 9.08 -14.49 7.87
C ALA A 83 10.15 -14.51 8.98
N ALA A 84 10.49 -13.34 9.52
CA ALA A 84 11.35 -13.27 10.69
C ALA A 84 10.59 -13.89 11.86
N ALA A 85 10.96 -15.09 12.27
CA ALA A 85 10.38 -15.78 13.42
C ALA A 85 11.50 -16.43 14.24
N PRO A 86 11.47 -16.33 15.57
CA PRO A 86 10.47 -15.61 16.39
C PRO A 86 10.60 -14.07 16.36
N LEU A 87 9.47 -13.35 16.30
CA LEU A 87 9.38 -11.89 16.30
C LEU A 87 8.60 -11.42 17.53
N HIS A 88 9.21 -10.58 18.37
CA HIS A 88 8.56 -9.96 19.52
C HIS A 88 8.47 -8.44 19.33
N PHE A 89 7.28 -7.91 19.52
CA PHE A 89 7.04 -6.48 19.59
C PHE A 89 6.89 -6.06 21.06
N THR A 90 7.65 -5.07 21.49
CA THR A 90 7.57 -4.54 22.86
C THR A 90 7.21 -3.07 22.79
N PRO A 91 5.96 -2.70 23.14
CA PRO A 91 5.58 -1.30 23.29
C PRO A 91 6.54 -0.60 24.25
N SER A 92 7.16 0.48 23.80
CA SER A 92 8.11 1.23 24.63
C SER A 92 8.05 2.72 24.30
N GLU A 93 7.56 3.49 25.27
CA GLU A 93 7.64 4.96 25.28
C GLU A 93 9.05 5.45 25.68
N ALA A 94 9.89 4.57 26.21
CA ALA A 94 11.26 4.86 26.64
C ALA A 94 12.28 4.85 25.50
N ALA A 95 11.84 4.63 24.26
CA ALA A 95 12.71 4.58 23.10
C ALA A 95 13.39 5.96 22.87
N PRO A 96 14.71 6.01 22.64
CA PRO A 96 15.42 7.27 22.47
C PRO A 96 14.78 8.12 21.37
N LEU A 97 14.39 9.35 21.71
CA LEU A 97 13.80 10.33 20.78
C LEU A 97 12.47 9.87 20.13
N GLY A 98 11.75 8.90 20.72
CA GLY A 98 10.50 8.37 20.17
C GLY A 98 10.66 7.59 18.86
N ARG A 99 11.90 7.17 18.54
CA ARG A 99 12.22 6.41 17.33
C ARG A 99 12.24 4.91 17.65
N PRO A 100 11.79 4.03 16.73
CA PRO A 100 11.84 2.61 16.99
C PRO A 100 13.27 2.10 17.06
N VAL A 101 13.50 1.10 17.91
CA VAL A 101 14.76 0.39 18.08
C VAL A 101 14.57 -1.04 17.61
N LEU A 102 15.51 -1.54 16.81
CA LEU A 102 15.52 -2.90 16.28
C LEU A 102 16.69 -3.68 16.89
N ARG A 103 16.42 -4.92 17.29
CA ARG A 103 17.43 -5.86 17.76
C ARG A 103 17.19 -7.22 17.12
N PHE A 104 18.20 -7.79 16.46
CA PHE A 104 18.03 -9.04 15.73
C PHE A 104 18.20 -10.30 16.58
N SER A 105 18.94 -10.21 17.69
CA SER A 105 19.10 -11.28 18.67
C SER A 105 19.57 -10.72 20.02
N ALA A 106 19.55 -11.55 21.07
CA ALA A 106 20.15 -11.20 22.36
C ALA A 106 21.66 -10.87 22.27
N ALA A 107 22.39 -11.37 21.26
CA ALA A 107 23.81 -11.07 21.07
C ALA A 107 24.05 -9.78 20.26
N ASP A 108 23.08 -9.34 19.46
CA ASP A 108 23.22 -8.17 18.60
C ASP A 108 22.99 -6.87 19.37
N PRO A 109 23.70 -5.78 19.02
CA PRO A 109 23.44 -4.46 19.56
C PRO A 109 22.06 -3.96 19.12
N GLU A 110 21.47 -3.11 19.96
CA GLU A 110 20.29 -2.36 19.60
C GLU A 110 20.63 -1.29 18.56
N VAL A 111 19.84 -1.25 17.48
CA VAL A 111 20.04 -0.32 16.37
C VAL A 111 18.87 0.63 16.27
N CYS A 112 19.17 1.91 16.08
CA CYS A 112 18.21 2.97 15.84
C CYS A 112 18.59 3.74 14.56
N GLY A 113 17.61 4.33 13.88
CA GLY A 113 17.85 5.03 12.63
C GLY A 113 16.58 5.56 11.98
N THR A 114 16.72 6.03 10.75
CA THR A 114 15.58 6.30 9.86
C THR A 114 14.90 4.99 9.46
N ALA A 115 13.65 5.09 8.99
CA ALA A 115 12.90 3.92 8.50
C ALA A 115 13.69 3.18 7.41
N ASP A 116 14.26 3.91 6.45
CA ASP A 116 14.98 3.31 5.32
C ASP A 116 16.27 2.61 5.76
N GLU A 117 17.01 3.18 6.71
CA GLU A 117 18.22 2.54 7.27
C GLU A 117 17.87 1.23 7.97
N LEU A 118 16.84 1.24 8.81
CA LEU A 118 16.40 0.05 9.53
C LEU A 118 15.86 -1.03 8.56
N LEU A 119 15.12 -0.64 7.51
CA LEU A 119 14.64 -1.58 6.49
C LEU A 119 15.79 -2.19 5.67
N ARG A 120 16.83 -1.42 5.35
CA ARG A 120 18.03 -1.95 4.68
C ARG A 120 18.77 -2.95 5.58
N LEU A 121 18.83 -2.70 6.88
CA LEU A 121 19.40 -3.65 7.85
C LEU A 121 18.56 -4.94 7.92
N VAL A 122 17.23 -4.83 7.89
CA VAL A 122 16.34 -6.00 7.79
C VAL A 122 16.62 -6.79 6.52
N ASP A 123 16.78 -6.13 5.37
CA ASP A 123 17.13 -6.80 4.11
C ASP A 123 18.48 -7.51 4.17
N ALA A 124 19.50 -6.87 4.74
CA ALA A 124 20.83 -7.46 4.90
C ALA A 124 20.82 -8.66 5.86
N ARG A 125 20.02 -8.61 6.94
CA ARG A 125 19.91 -9.72 7.89
C ARG A 125 19.17 -10.91 7.31
N PHE A 126 18.12 -10.66 6.54
CA PHE A 126 17.26 -11.69 5.93
C PHE A 126 17.49 -11.74 4.42
N GLU A 127 18.76 -11.98 4.04
CA GLU A 127 19.15 -12.15 2.65
C GLU A 127 18.44 -13.37 2.03
N GLY A 128 18.15 -13.32 0.72
CA GLY A 128 17.39 -14.35 0.01
C GLY A 128 15.88 -14.35 0.27
N LYS A 129 15.39 -13.54 1.21
CA LYS A 129 13.95 -13.29 1.41
C LYS A 129 13.48 -12.08 0.59
N PRO A 130 12.16 -11.97 0.29
CA PRO A 130 11.61 -10.84 -0.44
C PRO A 130 12.09 -9.49 0.11
N ARG A 131 12.54 -8.58 -0.77
CA ARG A 131 13.09 -7.28 -0.38
C ARG A 131 12.00 -6.42 0.28
N VAL A 132 12.32 -5.75 1.38
CA VAL A 132 11.37 -4.88 2.08
C VAL A 132 11.80 -3.42 2.16
N ALA A 133 13.09 -3.13 1.96
CA ALA A 133 13.54 -1.76 1.77
C ALA A 133 13.06 -1.26 0.40
N PRO A 134 12.59 0.00 0.33
CA PRO A 134 12.27 0.63 -0.95
C PRO A 134 13.42 0.47 -1.95
N PRO A 135 13.14 0.27 -3.24
CA PRO A 135 14.16 0.37 -4.26
C PRO A 135 14.80 1.77 -4.21
N GLU A 136 16.08 1.86 -4.57
CA GLU A 136 16.68 3.17 -4.81
C GLU A 136 15.88 3.84 -5.92
N ARG A 137 15.36 5.03 -5.64
CA ARG A 137 14.59 5.76 -6.65
C ARG A 137 15.55 6.19 -7.74
N PRO A 138 15.25 5.90 -9.01
CA PRO A 138 15.96 6.49 -10.13
C PRO A 138 16.00 8.00 -9.94
N ARG A 139 17.14 8.61 -10.23
CA ARG A 139 17.27 10.07 -10.15
C ARG A 139 16.37 10.67 -11.22
N ALA A 140 15.20 11.17 -10.81
CA ALA A 140 14.25 11.76 -11.74
C ALA A 140 14.88 12.98 -12.42
N ALA A 141 14.63 13.13 -13.72
CA ALA A 141 15.16 14.24 -14.50
C ALA A 141 14.64 15.61 -14.02
N SER A 142 13.47 15.64 -13.36
CA SER A 142 12.87 16.85 -12.80
C SER A 142 11.95 16.56 -11.61
N PRO A 143 11.60 17.57 -10.78
CA PRO A 143 10.54 17.45 -9.78
C PRO A 143 9.14 17.15 -10.37
N SER A 144 8.91 17.39 -11.66
CA SER A 144 7.68 16.98 -12.36
C SER A 144 7.69 15.49 -12.62
N ALA A 145 8.78 14.98 -13.19
CA ALA A 145 8.97 13.57 -13.44
C ALA A 145 8.89 12.75 -12.14
N ALA A 146 9.47 13.24 -11.04
CA ALA A 146 9.39 12.56 -9.75
C ALA A 146 7.96 12.40 -9.23
N ALA A 147 7.18 13.49 -9.24
CA ALA A 147 5.79 13.46 -8.77
C ALA A 147 4.88 12.61 -9.68
N ALA A 148 5.08 12.71 -11.00
CA ALA A 148 4.37 11.89 -11.97
C ALA A 148 4.69 10.40 -11.81
N ALA A 149 5.96 10.05 -11.59
CA ALA A 149 6.37 8.67 -11.35
C ALA A 149 5.78 8.10 -10.06
N GLU A 150 5.65 8.90 -8.99
CA GLU A 150 5.02 8.47 -7.75
C GLU A 150 3.54 8.13 -7.94
N VAL A 151 2.78 8.98 -8.64
CA VAL A 151 1.36 8.71 -8.94
C VAL A 151 1.21 7.54 -9.91
N ALA A 152 2.06 7.47 -10.95
CA ALA A 152 2.06 6.35 -11.87
C ALA A 152 2.32 5.03 -11.14
N GLU A 153 3.29 4.99 -10.22
CA GLU A 153 3.58 3.77 -9.45
C GLU A 153 2.45 3.40 -8.48
N LEU A 154 1.80 4.39 -7.87
CA LEU A 154 0.60 4.16 -7.06
C LEU A 154 -0.49 3.46 -7.88
N VAL A 155 -0.77 3.96 -9.09
CA VAL A 155 -1.77 3.38 -10.01
C VAL A 155 -1.39 1.96 -10.42
N ARG A 156 -0.14 1.73 -10.85
CA ARG A 156 0.34 0.39 -11.21
C ARG A 156 0.23 -0.62 -10.07
N LEU A 157 0.51 -0.20 -8.83
CA LEU A 157 0.33 -1.05 -7.66
C LEU A 157 -1.15 -1.38 -7.43
N GLN A 158 -2.06 -0.43 -7.67
CA GLN A 158 -3.50 -0.69 -7.60
C GLN A 158 -3.94 -1.70 -8.67
N HIS A 159 -3.47 -1.56 -9.92
CA HIS A 159 -3.72 -2.52 -10.99
C HIS A 159 -3.28 -3.93 -10.60
N ARG A 160 -2.01 -4.07 -10.16
CA ARG A 160 -1.44 -5.36 -9.75
C ARG A 160 -2.23 -6.04 -8.63
N SER A 161 -2.70 -5.27 -7.64
CA SER A 161 -3.54 -5.80 -6.56
C SER A 161 -4.89 -6.28 -7.10
N ALA A 162 -5.58 -5.45 -7.89
CA ALA A 162 -6.88 -5.78 -8.47
C ALA A 162 -6.82 -7.03 -9.37
N GLU A 163 -5.84 -7.09 -10.28
CA GLU A 163 -5.63 -8.24 -11.17
C GLU A 163 -5.46 -9.53 -10.39
N ARG A 164 -4.59 -9.55 -9.37
CA ARG A 164 -4.33 -10.77 -8.60
C ARG A 164 -5.55 -11.19 -7.78
N HIS A 165 -6.33 -10.25 -7.24
CA HIS A 165 -7.58 -10.63 -6.58
C HIS A 165 -8.57 -11.26 -7.56
N LEU A 166 -8.75 -10.70 -8.76
CA LEU A 166 -9.58 -11.32 -9.78
C LEU A 166 -9.06 -12.70 -10.19
N GLU A 167 -7.75 -12.86 -10.37
CA GLU A 167 -7.10 -14.15 -10.65
C GLU A 167 -7.41 -15.20 -9.58
N GLY A 168 -7.30 -14.82 -8.30
CA GLY A 168 -7.63 -15.68 -7.18
C GLY A 168 -9.09 -16.11 -7.17
N VAL A 169 -10.02 -15.19 -7.41
CA VAL A 169 -11.45 -15.48 -7.53
C VAL A 169 -11.72 -16.48 -8.66
N ALA A 170 -11.16 -16.27 -9.85
CA ALA A 170 -11.38 -17.20 -10.97
C ALA A 170 -10.71 -18.55 -10.75
N ALA A 171 -9.51 -18.58 -10.16
CA ALA A 171 -8.87 -19.84 -9.78
C ALA A 171 -9.75 -20.63 -8.82
N LYS A 172 -10.38 -19.94 -7.85
CA LYS A 172 -11.32 -20.57 -6.92
C LYS A 172 -12.55 -21.15 -7.63
N VAL A 173 -13.15 -20.40 -8.55
CA VAL A 173 -14.28 -20.90 -9.36
C VAL A 173 -13.86 -22.08 -10.23
N ALA A 174 -12.68 -22.05 -10.84
CA ALA A 174 -12.16 -23.16 -11.63
C ALA A 174 -11.98 -24.44 -10.77
N GLU A 175 -11.55 -24.31 -9.52
CA GLU A 175 -11.52 -25.44 -8.58
C GLU A 175 -12.92 -25.97 -8.26
N MET A 176 -13.92 -25.08 -8.09
CA MET A 176 -15.32 -25.47 -7.90
C MET A 176 -15.89 -26.22 -9.12
N VAL A 177 -15.55 -25.80 -10.35
CA VAL A 177 -15.90 -26.54 -11.58
C VAL A 177 -15.31 -27.95 -11.55
N LYS A 178 -14.04 -28.10 -11.16
CA LYS A 178 -13.38 -29.43 -11.07
C LYS A 178 -14.05 -30.32 -10.03
N LYS A 179 -14.44 -29.77 -8.87
CA LYS A 179 -15.22 -30.48 -7.84
C LYS A 179 -16.57 -30.96 -8.37
N GLY A 180 -17.15 -30.28 -9.36
CA GLY A 180 -18.41 -30.64 -10.03
C GLY A 180 -18.36 -31.80 -11.03
N LYS A 181 -17.17 -32.21 -11.51
CA LYS A 181 -17.02 -33.24 -12.56
C LYS A 181 -16.81 -34.70 -12.11
N LYS A 182 -16.36 -34.98 -10.89
CA LYS A 182 -15.82 -36.33 -10.48
C LYS A 182 -16.83 -37.35 -9.90
N SER A 183 -17.78 -38.01 -10.57
CA SER A 183 -18.72 -38.93 -9.85
C SER A 183 -18.00 -40.07 -9.08
N GLY A 184 -18.26 -40.27 -7.77
CA GLY A 184 -17.62 -41.35 -6.98
C GLY A 184 -17.52 -41.12 -5.46
N LYS A 185 -17.34 -42.22 -4.70
CA LYS A 185 -17.24 -42.27 -3.22
C LYS A 185 -15.90 -41.68 -2.74
N GLY A 186 -15.93 -40.71 -1.81
CA GLY A 186 -14.72 -40.03 -1.28
C GLY A 186 -14.43 -38.64 -1.89
N ARG A 187 -15.44 -37.96 -2.45
CA ARG A 187 -15.29 -36.74 -3.23
C ARG A 187 -15.40 -35.44 -2.42
N SER A 188 -14.53 -34.48 -2.73
CA SER A 188 -14.70 -33.08 -2.34
C SER A 188 -15.86 -32.46 -3.14
N VAL A 189 -16.91 -32.06 -2.42
CA VAL A 189 -18.07 -31.33 -2.95
C VAL A 189 -17.88 -29.85 -2.66
N VAL A 190 -18.50 -28.98 -3.47
CA VAL A 190 -18.53 -27.54 -3.18
C VAL A 190 -19.42 -27.31 -1.97
N GLU A 191 -18.91 -26.56 -0.99
CA GLU A 191 -19.64 -26.24 0.23
C GLU A 191 -20.29 -24.85 0.16
N ALA A 192 -21.42 -24.65 0.83
CA ALA A 192 -22.06 -23.32 0.89
C ALA A 192 -21.13 -22.25 1.50
N ALA A 193 -20.28 -22.64 2.46
CA ALA A 193 -19.29 -21.73 3.04
C ALA A 193 -18.21 -21.31 2.02
N GLU A 194 -17.88 -22.18 1.06
CA GLU A 194 -16.95 -21.88 -0.03
C GLU A 194 -17.54 -20.83 -0.98
N VAL A 195 -18.82 -20.97 -1.34
CA VAL A 195 -19.55 -19.99 -2.16
C VAL A 195 -19.66 -18.64 -1.44
N ARG A 196 -19.94 -18.64 -0.13
CA ARG A 196 -20.00 -17.40 0.66
C ARG A 196 -18.65 -16.67 0.70
N ARG A 197 -17.55 -17.38 0.92
CA ARG A 197 -16.20 -16.80 0.90
C ARG A 197 -15.83 -16.26 -0.49
N LEU A 198 -16.19 -16.97 -1.55
CA LEU A 198 -16.02 -16.49 -2.92
C LEU A 198 -16.78 -15.17 -3.14
N GLY A 199 -18.03 -15.10 -2.70
CA GLY A 199 -18.84 -13.88 -2.81
C GLY A 199 -18.26 -12.70 -2.03
N LYS A 200 -17.76 -12.93 -0.82
CA LYS A 200 -17.06 -11.90 -0.05
C LYS A 200 -15.79 -11.44 -0.77
N TRP A 201 -14.94 -12.38 -1.22
CA TRP A 201 -13.72 -12.05 -1.95
C TRP A 201 -13.99 -11.22 -3.19
N TYR A 202 -14.92 -11.68 -4.03
CA TYR A 202 -15.30 -10.96 -5.23
C TYR A 202 -15.89 -9.57 -4.91
N GLY A 203 -16.72 -9.47 -3.88
CA GLY A 203 -17.26 -8.19 -3.41
C GLY A 203 -16.19 -7.20 -2.98
N ASP A 204 -15.22 -7.64 -2.17
CA ASP A 204 -14.10 -6.79 -1.74
C ASP A 204 -13.24 -6.36 -2.95
N ALA A 205 -13.01 -7.25 -3.91
CA ALA A 205 -12.28 -6.93 -5.16
C ALA A 205 -13.00 -5.86 -5.98
N MET A 206 -14.32 -5.98 -6.12
CA MET A 206 -15.14 -4.97 -6.81
C MET A 206 -15.07 -3.61 -6.10
N GLU A 207 -15.11 -3.57 -4.77
CA GLU A 207 -15.01 -2.30 -4.04
C GLU A 207 -13.68 -1.59 -4.30
N VAL A 208 -12.56 -2.32 -4.31
CA VAL A 208 -11.24 -1.76 -4.67
C VAL A 208 -11.24 -1.22 -6.11
N MET A 209 -11.74 -2.00 -7.07
CA MET A 209 -11.78 -1.58 -8.48
C MET A 209 -12.65 -0.34 -8.71
N LEU A 210 -13.82 -0.26 -8.07
CA LEU A 210 -14.72 0.89 -8.18
C LEU A 210 -14.11 2.15 -7.58
N GLU A 211 -13.41 2.02 -6.46
CA GLU A 211 -12.75 3.16 -5.83
C GLU A 211 -11.53 3.63 -6.63
N HIS A 212 -10.77 2.70 -7.20
CA HIS A 212 -9.68 2.99 -8.13
C HIS A 212 -10.19 3.74 -9.37
N ALA A 213 -11.21 3.23 -10.05
CA ALA A 213 -11.82 3.90 -11.21
C ALA A 213 -12.33 5.30 -10.84
N ARG A 214 -12.99 5.45 -9.67
CA ARG A 214 -13.44 6.76 -9.19
C ARG A 214 -12.28 7.72 -8.95
N MET A 215 -11.17 7.26 -8.39
CA MET A 215 -9.98 8.09 -8.19
C MET A 215 -9.44 8.58 -9.53
N GLU A 216 -9.40 7.72 -10.54
CA GLU A 216 -8.94 8.11 -11.87
C GLU A 216 -9.90 9.11 -12.54
N GLU A 217 -11.20 8.82 -12.55
CA GLU A 217 -12.23 9.65 -13.18
C GLU A 217 -12.36 11.03 -12.55
N THR A 218 -12.07 11.15 -11.24
CA THR A 218 -12.25 12.41 -10.50
C THR A 218 -10.96 13.22 -10.37
N LEU A 219 -9.79 12.58 -10.41
CA LEU A 219 -8.50 13.24 -10.21
C LEU A 219 -7.60 13.13 -11.45
N ILE A 220 -7.32 11.90 -11.90
CA ILE A 220 -6.25 11.64 -12.89
C ILE A 220 -6.69 11.98 -14.32
N PHE A 221 -7.83 11.48 -14.78
CA PHE A 221 -8.30 11.70 -16.15
C PHE A 221 -8.63 13.18 -16.42
N PRO A 222 -9.30 13.93 -15.52
CA PRO A 222 -9.52 15.36 -15.74
C PRO A 222 -8.21 16.14 -15.89
N ASP A 223 -7.19 15.75 -15.13
CA ASP A 223 -5.86 16.34 -15.19
C ASP A 223 -5.15 16.04 -16.52
N ILE A 224 -5.20 14.79 -16.99
CA ILE A 224 -4.63 14.38 -18.28
C ILE A 224 -5.33 15.07 -19.45
N GLN A 225 -6.66 15.13 -19.44
CA GLN A 225 -7.45 15.79 -20.50
C GLN A 225 -7.08 17.26 -20.64
N ARG A 226 -6.91 17.97 -19.52
CA ARG A 226 -6.53 19.38 -19.50
C ARG A 226 -5.13 19.62 -20.04
N ALA A 227 -4.18 18.74 -19.70
CA ALA A 227 -2.79 18.88 -20.08
C ALA A 227 -2.47 18.40 -21.50
N SER A 228 -3.35 17.57 -22.09
CA SER A 228 -3.17 16.97 -23.40
C SER A 228 -4.14 17.58 -24.43
N PHE A 229 -5.14 16.82 -24.87
CA PHE A 229 -6.16 17.26 -25.81
C PHE A 229 -7.53 16.68 -25.40
N PRO A 230 -8.65 17.33 -25.78
CA PRO A 230 -9.98 16.84 -25.48
C PRO A 230 -10.20 15.42 -26.01
N GLY A 231 -10.71 14.53 -25.16
CA GLY A 231 -11.06 13.15 -25.52
C GLY A 231 -9.95 12.11 -25.35
N VAL A 232 -8.76 12.48 -24.89
CA VAL A 232 -7.63 11.54 -24.69
C VAL A 232 -7.94 10.40 -23.70
N CYS A 233 -8.88 10.61 -22.77
CA CYS A 233 -9.29 9.60 -21.78
C CYS A 233 -10.63 8.93 -22.11
N ASP A 234 -11.30 9.29 -23.22
CA ASP A 234 -12.68 8.85 -23.47
C ASP A 234 -12.78 7.33 -23.58
N LYS A 235 -11.82 6.70 -24.27
CA LYS A 235 -11.78 5.25 -24.45
C LYS A 235 -11.71 4.49 -23.11
N VAL A 236 -10.78 4.85 -22.23
CA VAL A 236 -10.62 4.16 -20.94
C VAL A 236 -11.79 4.44 -20.00
N ASN A 237 -12.34 5.66 -20.07
CA ASN A 237 -13.51 6.04 -19.30
C ASN A 237 -14.77 5.25 -19.76
N GLU A 238 -14.93 5.03 -21.07
CA GLU A 238 -15.96 4.14 -21.59
C GLU A 238 -15.78 2.69 -21.15
N GLN A 239 -14.53 2.21 -21.05
CA GLN A 239 -14.23 0.85 -20.58
C GLN A 239 -14.70 0.66 -19.12
N HIS A 240 -14.49 1.64 -18.22
CA HIS A 240 -15.09 1.60 -16.87
C HIS A 240 -16.60 1.38 -16.90
N GLY A 241 -17.30 2.14 -17.76
CA GLY A 241 -18.75 2.00 -17.95
C GLY A 241 -19.17 0.61 -18.49
N ARG A 242 -18.34 -0.03 -19.32
CA ARG A 242 -18.59 -1.38 -19.86
C ARG A 242 -18.28 -2.48 -18.86
N HIS A 243 -17.30 -2.29 -17.98
CA HIS A 243 -16.94 -3.26 -16.95
C HIS A 243 -18.02 -3.41 -15.88
N LEU A 244 -18.71 -2.32 -15.52
CA LEU A 244 -19.69 -2.31 -14.43
C LEU A 244 -20.85 -3.32 -14.64
N PRO A 245 -21.53 -3.39 -15.81
CA PRO A 245 -22.53 -4.42 -16.06
C PRO A 245 -22.00 -5.85 -15.97
N MET A 246 -20.77 -6.11 -16.45
CA MET A 246 -20.16 -7.45 -16.34
C MET A 246 -19.91 -7.80 -14.88
N MET A 247 -19.36 -6.86 -14.11
CA MET A 247 -19.07 -7.08 -12.70
C MET A 247 -20.34 -7.36 -11.89
N ASN A 248 -21.43 -6.64 -12.19
CA ASN A 248 -22.74 -6.87 -11.59
C ASN A 248 -23.33 -8.23 -11.99
N GLY A 249 -23.22 -8.63 -13.26
CA GLY A 249 -23.68 -9.95 -13.71
C GLY A 249 -22.99 -11.10 -12.96
N ILE A 250 -21.66 -11.02 -12.77
CA ILE A 250 -20.89 -11.99 -11.98
C ILE A 250 -21.34 -11.98 -10.50
N LYS A 251 -21.62 -10.80 -9.94
CA LYS A 251 -22.15 -10.68 -8.57
C LYS A 251 -23.48 -11.40 -8.41
N GLU A 252 -24.38 -11.25 -9.38
CA GLU A 252 -25.68 -11.93 -9.38
C GLU A 252 -25.54 -13.45 -9.55
N ASP A 253 -24.63 -13.92 -10.40
CA ASP A 253 -24.34 -15.36 -10.51
C ASP A 253 -23.90 -15.98 -9.18
N ILE A 254 -23.01 -15.30 -8.45
CA ILE A 254 -22.55 -15.78 -7.15
C ILE A 254 -23.71 -15.82 -6.14
N LYS A 255 -24.62 -14.83 -6.18
CA LYS A 255 -25.84 -14.87 -5.37
C LYS A 255 -26.75 -16.03 -5.75
N THR A 256 -26.93 -16.30 -7.05
CA THR A 256 -27.70 -17.46 -7.53
C THR A 256 -27.09 -18.77 -7.01
N LEU A 257 -25.76 -18.92 -7.00
CA LEU A 257 -25.12 -20.11 -6.42
C LEU A 257 -25.46 -20.34 -4.94
N LEU A 258 -25.76 -19.28 -4.18
CA LEU A 258 -26.15 -19.39 -2.77
C LEU A 258 -27.58 -19.90 -2.56
N THR A 259 -28.44 -19.82 -3.59
CA THR A 259 -29.85 -20.24 -3.51
C THR A 259 -30.10 -21.60 -4.14
N LEU A 260 -29.19 -22.08 -4.99
CA LEU A 260 -29.30 -23.37 -5.66
C LEU A 260 -28.92 -24.54 -4.74
N GLU A 261 -29.53 -25.69 -5.00
CA GLU A 261 -29.15 -26.95 -4.36
C GLU A 261 -27.71 -27.32 -4.74
N LEU A 262 -26.84 -27.45 -3.73
CA LEU A 262 -25.43 -27.77 -3.91
C LEU A 262 -25.26 -29.09 -4.68
N GLY A 263 -24.44 -29.04 -5.74
CA GLY A 263 -24.14 -30.22 -6.55
C GLY A 263 -25.23 -30.61 -7.56
N SER A 264 -26.35 -29.88 -7.63
CA SER A 264 -27.35 -30.07 -8.68
C SER A 264 -26.76 -29.76 -10.08
N PRO A 265 -27.35 -30.29 -11.17
CA PRO A 265 -26.93 -29.96 -12.53
C PRO A 265 -26.96 -28.45 -12.82
N LEU A 266 -28.00 -27.77 -12.33
CA LEU A 266 -28.15 -26.33 -12.47
C LEU A 266 -27.07 -25.56 -11.71
N PHE A 267 -26.72 -25.99 -10.49
CA PHE A 267 -25.59 -25.42 -9.75
C PHE A 267 -24.30 -25.51 -10.56
N HIS A 268 -24.01 -26.69 -11.13
CA HIS A 268 -22.81 -26.87 -11.93
C HIS A 268 -22.78 -26.00 -13.19
N GLU A 269 -23.91 -25.85 -13.89
CA GLU A 269 -24.04 -24.97 -15.04
C GLU A 269 -23.73 -23.51 -14.69
N VAL A 270 -24.29 -23.01 -13.58
CA VAL A 270 -24.03 -21.64 -13.12
C VAL A 270 -22.55 -21.45 -12.75
N VAL A 271 -21.89 -22.43 -12.10
CA VAL A 271 -20.45 -22.34 -11.79
C VAL A 271 -19.61 -22.30 -13.08
N VAL A 272 -19.96 -23.08 -14.11
CA VAL A 272 -19.28 -23.05 -15.41
C VAL A 272 -19.45 -21.70 -16.10
N ASN A 273 -20.67 -21.16 -16.15
CA ASN A 273 -20.96 -19.86 -16.74
C ASN A 273 -20.24 -18.72 -16.00
N LEU A 274 -20.23 -18.78 -14.67
CA LEU A 274 -19.47 -17.86 -13.81
C LEU A 274 -17.97 -17.90 -14.15
N SER A 275 -17.40 -19.09 -14.36
CA SER A 275 -16.00 -19.24 -14.75
C SER A 275 -15.68 -18.55 -16.07
N VAL A 276 -16.58 -18.65 -17.06
CA VAL A 276 -16.41 -18.00 -18.38
C VAL A 276 -16.49 -16.48 -18.24
N ARG A 277 -17.49 -15.97 -17.50
CA ARG A 277 -17.66 -14.52 -17.30
C ARG A 277 -16.52 -13.89 -16.51
N LEU A 278 -16.03 -14.56 -15.46
CA LEU A 278 -14.86 -14.10 -14.71
C LEU A 278 -13.62 -14.04 -15.59
N LYS A 279 -13.43 -15.03 -16.47
CA LYS A 279 -12.30 -15.02 -17.40
C LYS A 279 -12.38 -13.85 -18.39
N ALA A 280 -13.56 -13.58 -18.94
CA ALA A 280 -13.78 -12.42 -19.79
C ALA A 280 -13.51 -11.08 -19.06
N LEU A 281 -14.01 -10.93 -17.83
CA LEU A 281 -13.73 -9.74 -17.01
C LEU A 281 -12.22 -9.57 -16.79
N GLN A 282 -11.51 -10.63 -16.40
CA GLN A 282 -10.05 -10.57 -16.23
C GLN A 282 -9.31 -10.12 -17.47
N ASP A 283 -9.67 -10.69 -18.63
CA ASP A 283 -8.99 -10.38 -19.89
C ASP A 283 -9.21 -8.91 -20.26
N HIS A 284 -10.45 -8.40 -20.11
CA HIS A 284 -10.75 -6.99 -20.35
C HIS A 284 -10.07 -6.06 -19.34
N THR A 285 -10.05 -6.39 -18.05
CA THR A 285 -9.37 -5.58 -17.02
C THR A 285 -7.86 -5.51 -17.28
N LYS A 286 -7.23 -6.62 -17.66
CA LYS A 286 -5.79 -6.64 -18.00
C LYS A 286 -5.47 -5.79 -19.23
N GLU A 287 -6.31 -5.86 -20.26
CA GLU A 287 -6.16 -5.02 -21.45
C GLU A 287 -6.31 -3.54 -21.09
N HIS A 288 -7.35 -3.19 -20.33
CA HIS A 288 -7.59 -1.84 -19.82
C HIS A 288 -6.37 -1.29 -19.08
N PHE A 289 -5.89 -1.99 -18.05
CA PHE A 289 -4.74 -1.54 -17.26
C PHE A 289 -3.47 -1.39 -18.10
N LYS A 290 -3.26 -2.29 -19.06
CA LYS A 290 -2.14 -2.18 -20.00
C LYS A 290 -2.23 -0.91 -20.85
N GLU A 291 -3.41 -0.59 -21.36
CA GLU A 291 -3.64 0.63 -22.15
C GLU A 291 -3.40 1.89 -21.31
N GLU A 292 -3.89 1.94 -20.08
CA GLU A 292 -3.62 3.08 -19.19
C GLU A 292 -2.13 3.23 -18.89
N GLU A 293 -1.45 2.12 -18.57
CA GLU A 293 -0.04 2.12 -18.25
C GLU A 293 0.86 2.53 -19.43
N SER A 294 0.47 2.16 -20.67
CA SER A 294 1.23 2.51 -21.87
C SER A 294 0.89 3.88 -22.44
N ASP A 295 -0.37 4.31 -22.34
CA ASP A 295 -0.87 5.46 -23.11
C ASP A 295 -1.17 6.68 -22.24
N LEU A 296 -1.61 6.48 -20.99
CA LEU A 296 -2.06 7.56 -20.10
C LEU A 296 -1.05 7.91 -19.02
N LEU A 297 -0.51 6.93 -18.29
CA LEU A 297 0.47 7.18 -17.22
C LEU A 297 1.70 7.97 -17.69
N PRO A 298 2.24 7.77 -18.92
CA PRO A 298 3.36 8.59 -19.41
C PRO A 298 3.02 10.09 -19.53
N ARG A 299 1.73 10.46 -19.60
CA ARG A 299 1.27 11.85 -19.73
C ARG A 299 1.29 12.61 -18.40
N LEU A 300 1.40 11.90 -17.26
CA LEU A 300 1.38 12.51 -15.93
C LEU A 300 2.52 13.53 -15.72
N GLU A 301 3.66 13.36 -16.41
CA GLU A 301 4.73 14.36 -16.35
C GLU A 301 4.30 15.69 -16.97
N GLN A 302 3.60 15.65 -18.11
CA GLN A 302 3.08 16.84 -18.77
C GLN A 302 2.03 17.54 -17.90
N VAL A 303 1.12 16.77 -17.28
CA VAL A 303 0.17 17.29 -16.29
C VAL A 303 0.90 18.07 -15.21
N ARG A 304 1.92 17.47 -14.61
CA ARG A 304 2.62 18.09 -13.50
C ARG A 304 3.40 19.33 -13.91
N ARG A 305 3.92 19.37 -15.14
CA ARG A 305 4.54 20.57 -15.70
C ARG A 305 3.52 21.69 -15.87
N MET A 306 2.39 21.43 -16.52
CA MET A 306 1.30 22.40 -16.70
C MET A 306 0.82 22.96 -15.35
N GLN A 307 0.56 22.10 -14.35
CA GLN A 307 0.11 22.55 -13.02
C GLN A 307 1.12 23.51 -12.33
N ARG A 308 2.42 23.34 -12.58
CA ARG A 308 3.46 24.26 -12.09
C ARG A 308 3.45 25.58 -12.85
N GLU A 309 3.35 25.53 -14.17
CA GLU A 309 3.29 26.72 -15.03
C GLU A 309 2.06 27.58 -14.71
N GLU A 310 0.94 26.96 -14.35
CA GLU A 310 -0.29 27.63 -13.89
C GLU A 310 -0.20 28.16 -12.44
N GLY A 311 0.90 27.94 -11.73
CA GLY A 311 1.07 28.36 -10.33
C GLY A 311 0.21 27.60 -9.31
N LYS A 312 -0.44 26.50 -9.71
CA LYS A 312 -1.30 25.68 -8.84
C LYS A 312 -0.51 24.79 -7.88
N VAL A 313 0.78 24.58 -8.14
CA VAL A 313 1.63 23.68 -7.37
C VAL A 313 2.93 24.39 -7.02
N SER A 314 3.30 24.41 -5.73
CA SER A 314 4.62 24.89 -5.30
C SER A 314 5.69 23.81 -5.52
N ASP A 315 6.93 24.23 -5.77
CA ASP A 315 8.08 23.33 -5.95
C ASP A 315 8.43 22.49 -4.71
N LYS A 316 7.88 22.82 -3.54
CA LYS A 316 8.28 22.23 -2.26
C LYS A 316 7.67 20.86 -1.95
N SER A 317 6.66 20.39 -2.70
CA SER A 317 6.05 19.08 -2.43
C SER A 317 5.80 18.28 -3.71
N SER A 318 6.66 17.28 -3.95
CA SER A 318 6.46 16.29 -5.01
C SER A 318 5.29 15.34 -4.68
N SER A 319 5.01 15.09 -3.40
CA SER A 319 4.04 14.08 -2.97
C SER A 319 2.60 14.58 -2.86
N ALA A 320 2.32 15.88 -3.00
CA ALA A 320 0.98 16.42 -2.80
C ALA A 320 -0.09 15.77 -3.71
N TRP A 321 0.28 15.44 -4.96
CA TRP A 321 -0.64 14.79 -5.89
C TRP A 321 -0.92 13.33 -5.51
N ALA A 322 0.13 12.60 -5.13
CA ALA A 322 -0.01 11.25 -4.60
C ALA A 322 -0.80 11.23 -3.27
N SER A 323 -0.64 12.26 -2.42
CA SER A 323 -1.45 12.45 -1.22
C SER A 323 -2.94 12.59 -1.51
N GLU A 324 -3.29 13.32 -2.55
CA GLU A 324 -4.69 13.48 -2.98
C GLU A 324 -5.25 12.16 -3.52
N ALA A 325 -4.50 11.48 -4.38
CA ALA A 325 -4.89 10.16 -4.89
C ALA A 325 -5.08 9.13 -3.77
N VAL A 326 -4.18 9.10 -2.78
CA VAL A 326 -4.30 8.24 -1.58
C VAL A 326 -5.53 8.63 -0.75
N ALA A 327 -5.83 9.91 -0.59
CA ALA A 327 -6.97 10.37 0.18
C ALA A 327 -8.31 10.03 -0.46
N THR A 328 -8.40 9.97 -1.79
CA THR A 328 -9.62 9.58 -2.51
C THR A 328 -9.99 8.11 -2.29
N MET A 329 -9.01 7.27 -1.94
CA MET A 329 -9.20 5.84 -1.70
C MET A 329 -9.56 5.51 -0.25
N GLU A 330 -10.59 6.16 0.29
CA GLU A 330 -11.00 6.05 1.69
C GLU A 330 -11.34 4.61 2.13
N MET A 331 -12.06 3.86 1.31
CA MET A 331 -12.49 2.48 1.61
C MET A 331 -11.30 1.51 1.59
N THR A 332 -10.44 1.62 0.57
CA THR A 332 -9.21 0.86 0.41
C THR A 332 -8.24 1.18 1.52
N HIS A 333 -8.06 2.44 1.90
CA HIS A 333 -7.19 2.85 2.99
C HIS A 333 -7.83 2.77 4.37
N SER A 334 -9.01 2.17 4.51
CA SER A 334 -9.64 1.88 5.80
C SER A 334 -9.86 0.38 5.97
N LYS A 335 -11.08 -0.09 5.72
CA LYS A 335 -11.52 -1.46 6.01
C LYS A 335 -10.88 -2.49 5.07
N LEU A 336 -10.59 -2.10 3.83
CA LEU A 336 -10.04 -3.00 2.81
C LEU A 336 -8.52 -2.97 2.73
N PHE A 337 -7.83 -2.22 3.60
CA PHE A 337 -6.39 -2.08 3.50
C PHE A 337 -5.65 -3.42 3.57
N PRO A 338 -5.93 -4.31 4.55
CA PRO A 338 -5.30 -5.62 4.55
C PRO A 338 -5.66 -6.46 3.32
N PHE A 339 -6.90 -6.37 2.83
CA PHE A 339 -7.32 -7.07 1.61
C PHE A 339 -6.47 -6.62 0.43
N PHE A 340 -6.45 -5.31 0.13
CA PHE A 340 -5.66 -4.73 -0.96
C PHE A 340 -4.19 -5.14 -0.91
N MET A 341 -3.59 -5.12 0.29
CA MET A 341 -2.19 -5.47 0.49
C MET A 341 -1.91 -6.95 0.22
N THR A 342 -2.89 -7.83 0.43
CA THR A 342 -2.74 -9.27 0.11
C THR A 342 -2.78 -9.57 -1.38
N GLY A 343 -3.22 -8.62 -2.22
CA GLY A 343 -3.10 -8.68 -3.68
C GLY A 343 -1.71 -8.31 -4.20
N LEU A 344 -0.79 -7.89 -3.34
CA LEU A 344 0.57 -7.46 -3.71
C LEU A 344 1.63 -8.50 -3.34
N LEU A 345 2.70 -8.55 -4.14
CA LEU A 345 3.94 -9.22 -3.72
C LEU A 345 4.57 -8.44 -2.56
N PRO A 346 5.38 -9.06 -1.69
CA PRO A 346 5.96 -8.38 -0.53
C PRO A 346 6.72 -7.08 -0.89
N GLN A 347 7.49 -7.09 -1.97
CA GLN A 347 8.22 -5.91 -2.46
C GLN A 347 7.27 -4.78 -2.87
N GLU A 348 6.20 -5.13 -3.58
CA GLU A 348 5.18 -4.20 -4.07
C GLU A 348 4.36 -3.63 -2.90
N ALA A 349 4.00 -4.48 -1.95
CA ALA A 349 3.37 -4.08 -0.70
C ALA A 349 4.24 -3.05 0.03
N MET A 350 5.55 -3.28 0.12
CA MET A 350 6.46 -2.34 0.76
C MET A 350 6.65 -1.03 -0.01
N GLN A 351 6.57 -1.07 -1.35
CA GLN A 351 6.53 0.15 -2.18
C GLN A 351 5.24 0.94 -1.94
N TYR A 352 4.10 0.26 -1.89
CA TYR A 352 2.81 0.90 -1.61
C TYR A 352 2.78 1.51 -0.21
N LEU A 353 3.27 0.78 0.79
CA LEU A 353 3.40 1.27 2.16
C LEU A 353 4.31 2.50 2.24
N ASP A 354 5.38 2.56 1.45
CA ASP A 354 6.21 3.77 1.38
C ASP A 354 5.42 4.99 0.90
N LEU A 355 4.64 4.82 -0.17
CA LEU A 355 3.78 5.86 -0.73
C LEU A 355 2.75 6.31 0.31
N VAL A 356 1.99 5.38 0.89
CA VAL A 356 0.96 5.67 1.90
C VAL A 356 1.56 6.36 3.13
N CYS A 357 2.70 5.90 3.65
CA CYS A 357 3.35 6.52 4.80
C CYS A 357 3.78 7.97 4.53
N ARG A 358 4.20 8.29 3.31
CA ARG A 358 4.58 9.66 2.91
C ARG A 358 3.37 10.52 2.60
N CYS A 359 2.28 9.91 2.16
CA CYS A 359 1.09 10.60 1.66
C CYS A 359 0.07 10.90 2.77
N THR A 360 0.00 10.06 3.80
CA THR A 360 -0.98 10.15 4.88
C THR A 360 -0.50 11.01 6.03
N LYS A 361 -1.10 12.19 6.20
CA LYS A 361 -0.78 13.13 7.30
C LYS A 361 -1.40 12.71 8.63
N ASN A 362 -2.52 12.00 8.61
CA ASN A 362 -3.19 11.54 9.82
C ASN A 362 -2.45 10.31 10.39
N THR A 363 -1.51 10.57 11.30
CA THR A 363 -0.67 9.53 11.92
C THR A 363 -1.49 8.45 12.63
N ARG A 364 -2.60 8.81 13.29
CA ARG A 364 -3.47 7.84 13.98
C ARG A 364 -4.11 6.88 12.99
N HIS A 365 -4.62 7.40 11.88
CA HIS A 365 -5.22 6.59 10.82
C HIS A 365 -4.16 5.68 10.18
N LEU A 366 -2.98 6.21 9.85
CA LEU A 366 -1.87 5.42 9.32
C LEU A 366 -1.47 4.27 10.25
N VAL A 367 -1.31 4.54 11.55
CA VAL A 367 -1.03 3.49 12.55
C VAL A 367 -2.12 2.43 12.57
N SER A 368 -3.39 2.83 12.51
CA SER A 368 -4.51 1.89 12.46
C SER A 368 -4.46 0.97 11.24
N MET A 369 -4.12 1.51 10.07
CA MET A 369 -3.94 0.73 8.84
C MET A 369 -2.81 -0.29 8.97
N LEU A 370 -1.64 0.15 9.43
CA LEU A 370 -0.46 -0.70 9.59
C LEU A 370 -0.67 -1.78 10.64
N LYS A 371 -1.35 -1.45 11.75
CA LYS A 371 -1.71 -2.40 12.81
C LYS A 371 -2.67 -3.46 12.30
N SER A 372 -3.74 -3.06 11.61
CA SER A 372 -4.71 -3.99 11.00
C SER A 372 -4.04 -4.95 10.00
N LEU A 373 -3.08 -4.46 9.21
CA LEU A 373 -2.28 -5.30 8.33
C LEU A 373 -1.38 -6.27 9.11
N ALA A 374 -0.66 -5.80 10.12
CA ALA A 374 0.23 -6.63 10.93
C ALA A 374 -0.53 -7.77 11.63
N GLU A 375 -1.67 -7.47 12.25
CA GLU A 375 -2.54 -8.46 12.91
C GLU A 375 -2.98 -9.55 11.92
N ARG A 376 -3.36 -9.18 10.69
CA ARG A 376 -3.73 -10.15 9.65
C ARG A 376 -2.55 -11.03 9.22
N LEU A 377 -1.34 -10.47 9.13
CA LEU A 377 -0.16 -11.23 8.72
C LEU A 377 0.36 -12.16 9.81
N GLU A 378 0.27 -11.77 11.08
CA GLU A 378 0.71 -12.58 12.24
C GLU A 378 -0.05 -13.90 12.35
N ASP A 379 -1.34 -13.87 12.04
CA ASP A 379 -2.16 -15.08 12.02
C ASP A 379 -1.87 -15.98 10.81
N THR A 380 -0.97 -15.62 9.90
CA THR A 380 -0.76 -16.36 8.65
C THR A 380 0.56 -17.13 8.61
N ASN A 381 0.53 -18.35 8.06
CA ASN A 381 1.74 -19.11 7.82
C ASN A 381 2.67 -18.32 6.86
N PRO A 382 3.92 -18.04 7.25
CA PRO A 382 4.81 -17.21 6.44
C PRO A 382 5.09 -17.77 5.04
N SER A 383 4.99 -19.09 4.82
CA SER A 383 5.15 -19.67 3.48
C SER A 383 4.05 -19.24 2.50
N ILE A 384 2.86 -18.90 3.00
CA ILE A 384 1.72 -18.41 2.20
C ILE A 384 1.95 -16.94 1.82
N ILE A 385 2.49 -16.15 2.76
CA ILE A 385 2.77 -14.72 2.58
C ILE A 385 3.74 -14.47 1.42
N HIS A 386 4.76 -15.33 1.27
CA HIS A 386 5.84 -15.09 0.30
C HIS A 386 5.52 -15.49 -1.14
N ASN A 387 4.76 -16.57 -1.34
CA ASN A 387 4.76 -17.30 -2.62
C ASN A 387 3.43 -17.21 -3.36
N ASN A 388 2.36 -16.77 -2.69
CA ASN A 388 1.04 -16.83 -3.31
C ASN A 388 0.08 -15.79 -2.69
N PRO A 389 0.09 -14.54 -3.20
CA PRO A 389 -0.80 -13.47 -2.74
C PRO A 389 -2.29 -13.87 -2.80
N THR A 390 -2.68 -14.65 -3.81
CA THR A 390 -4.07 -15.09 -3.97
C THR A 390 -4.49 -16.13 -2.94
N LYS A 391 -3.61 -17.04 -2.53
CA LYS A 391 -3.88 -17.98 -1.42
C LYS A 391 -3.85 -17.33 -0.04
N LEU A 392 -3.13 -16.22 0.11
CA LEU A 392 -3.07 -15.48 1.37
C LEU A 392 -4.46 -14.98 1.78
N TYR A 393 -5.18 -14.32 0.87
CA TYR A 393 -6.52 -13.83 1.21
C TYR A 393 -7.54 -14.96 1.44
N GLU A 394 -7.47 -16.03 0.64
CA GLU A 394 -8.31 -17.21 0.85
C GLU A 394 -8.11 -17.80 2.26
N HIS A 395 -6.86 -17.90 2.72
CA HIS A 395 -6.54 -18.36 4.07
C HIS A 395 -7.10 -17.43 5.16
N LEU A 396 -6.99 -16.11 4.97
CA LEU A 396 -7.55 -15.11 5.89
C LEU A 396 -9.07 -15.17 5.98
N LEU A 397 -9.76 -15.50 4.88
CA LEU A 397 -11.20 -15.70 4.85
C LEU A 397 -11.65 -16.97 5.59
N VAL A 398 -10.79 -18.00 5.67
CA VAL A 398 -11.09 -19.22 6.46
C VAL A 398 -10.99 -18.95 7.95
N LYS A 399 -10.10 -18.05 8.37
CA LYS A 399 -9.88 -17.70 9.78
C LYS A 399 -10.82 -16.63 10.33
N SER A 400 -11.50 -15.90 9.45
CA SER A 400 -12.49 -14.90 9.86
C SER A 400 -13.81 -15.62 10.19
N PRO A 401 -14.34 -15.49 11.42
CA PRO A 401 -15.53 -16.22 11.87
C PRO A 401 -16.78 -15.94 11.04
#